data_AF-A0AAC9JHQ7-F1
#
_entry.id   AF-A0AAC9JHQ7-F1
#
_cell.length_a   1.000
_cell.length_b   1.000
_cell.length_c   1.000
_cell.angle_alpha   90.00
_cell.angle_beta   90.00
_cell.angle_gamma   90.00
#
_symmetry.space_group_name_H-M   'P 1'
#
loop_
_entity.id
_entity.type
_entity.pdbx_description
1 polymer ?
#
loop_
_entity_poly.entity_id
_entity_poly.type
_entity_poly.pdbx_seq_one_letter_code
_entity_poly.pdbx_strand_id
1 'polypeptide(L)'
;MEITSSSFPNKKDIIYRDDFSVHDKLTFRQWCKLFSLDIDQLCILFNVSKPTIYKYIDVSSNVKLRKPIIICCNLMLTFDREDAERYLFQRLSNTSHPWPSRSPIGC
;
A
#
# COMPACT_ATOMS: atom_id res chain seq x y z
N MET A 1 12.11 34.05 16.10
CA MET A 1 11.22 32.96 15.66
C MET A 1 11.44 32.78 14.18
N GLU A 2 12.24 31.80 13.77
CA GLU A 2 12.15 31.24 12.41
C GLU A 2 12.43 29.75 12.52
N ILE A 3 11.60 29.02 11.80
CA ILE A 3 11.20 27.64 12.06
C ILE A 3 12.29 26.71 11.57
N THR A 4 12.63 25.74 12.42
CA THR A 4 13.54 24.62 12.12
C THR A 4 13.16 23.97 10.80
N SER A 5 14.07 24.02 9.82
CA SER A 5 14.03 23.16 8.65
C SER A 5 14.24 21.72 9.13
N SER A 6 13.14 21.03 9.46
CA SER A 6 13.15 19.59 9.65
C SER A 6 13.52 18.96 8.32
N SER A 7 14.80 18.62 8.18
CA SER A 7 15.33 17.84 7.09
C SER A 7 14.56 16.53 7.01
N PHE A 8 13.61 16.45 6.07
CA PHE A 8 13.07 15.18 5.65
C PHE A 8 14.24 14.30 5.19
N PRO A 9 14.34 13.04 5.64
CA PRO A 9 15.36 12.15 5.13
C PRO A 9 15.23 12.08 3.61
N ASN A 10 16.36 12.27 2.94
CA ASN A 10 16.52 12.35 1.49
C ASN A 10 15.81 11.15 0.84
N LYS A 11 14.76 11.42 0.05
CA LYS A 11 13.83 10.45 -0.58
C LYS A 11 14.51 9.62 -1.71
N LYS A 12 15.85 9.43 -1.64
CA LYS A 12 16.69 8.73 -2.62
C LYS A 12 17.18 7.34 -2.18
N ASP A 13 16.96 6.94 -0.93
CA ASP A 13 17.49 5.66 -0.41
C ASP A 13 16.45 4.54 -0.22
N ILE A 14 15.29 4.66 -0.87
CA ILE A 14 14.48 3.48 -1.18
C ILE A 14 14.40 3.41 -2.70
N ILE A 15 15.51 2.94 -3.28
CA ILE A 15 15.48 2.28 -4.58
C ILE A 15 14.31 1.29 -4.48
N TYR A 16 13.23 1.53 -5.21
CA TYR A 16 12.26 0.48 -5.52
C TYR A 16 13.11 -0.57 -6.23
N ARG A 17 13.62 -1.54 -5.47
CA ARG A 17 14.52 -2.55 -6.01
C ARG A 17 13.76 -3.19 -7.15
N ASP A 18 14.41 -3.34 -8.30
CA ASP A 18 13.95 -4.15 -9.43
C ASP A 18 13.50 -5.57 -8.99
N ASP A 19 13.81 -5.98 -7.75
CA ASP A 19 13.49 -7.28 -7.17
C ASP A 19 12.23 -7.35 -6.28
N PHE A 20 11.55 -6.25 -5.94
CA PHE A 20 10.36 -6.34 -5.09
C PHE A 20 9.11 -6.72 -5.90
N SER A 21 8.47 -7.83 -5.55
CA SER A 21 7.21 -8.26 -6.12
C SER A 21 6.29 -8.88 -5.06
N VAL A 22 4.99 -8.70 -5.24
CA VAL A 22 3.95 -9.35 -4.45
C VAL A 22 3.69 -10.74 -5.03
N HIS A 23 3.82 -11.77 -4.19
CA HIS A 23 3.52 -13.16 -4.58
C HIS A 23 2.81 -13.93 -3.46
N ASP A 24 2.88 -13.44 -2.23
CA ASP A 24 2.28 -14.05 -1.05
C ASP A 24 1.74 -12.98 -0.08
N LYS A 25 1.27 -13.42 1.08
CA LYS A 25 0.72 -12.52 2.10
C LYS A 25 1.77 -11.62 2.73
N LEU A 26 3.00 -12.11 2.86
CA LEU A 26 4.07 -11.39 3.54
C LEU A 26 4.52 -10.21 2.67
N THR A 27 4.75 -10.47 1.40
CA THR A 27 5.05 -9.44 0.39
C THR A 27 3.87 -8.51 0.14
N PHE A 28 2.63 -9.00 0.15
CA PHE A 28 1.45 -8.14 0.10
C PHE A 28 1.37 -7.18 1.30
N ARG A 29 1.67 -7.65 2.51
CA ARG A 29 1.70 -6.80 3.71
C ARG A 29 2.81 -5.76 3.63
N GLN A 30 3.98 -6.10 3.09
CA GLN A 30 5.05 -5.14 2.83
C GLN A 30 4.64 -4.09 1.78
N TRP A 31 3.93 -4.50 0.73
CA TRP A 31 3.39 -3.58 -0.26
C TRP A 31 2.37 -2.61 0.36
N CYS A 32 1.51 -3.09 1.26
CA CYS A 32 0.58 -2.22 2.00
C CYS A 32 1.33 -1.18 2.84
N LYS A 33 2.45 -1.57 3.47
CA LYS A 33 3.32 -0.67 4.23
C LYS A 33 4.01 0.36 3.35
N LEU A 34 4.53 -0.07 2.20
CA LEU A 34 5.22 0.79 1.24
C LEU A 34 4.35 1.98 0.82
N PHE A 35 3.06 1.72 0.66
CA PHE A 35 2.06 2.71 0.31
C PHE A 35 1.27 3.25 1.51
N SER A 36 1.63 2.96 2.75
CA SER A 36 0.89 3.46 3.93
C SER A 36 -0.63 3.26 3.86
N LEU A 37 -1.06 2.06 3.44
CA LEU A 37 -2.46 1.70 3.27
C LEU A 37 -3.05 1.06 4.53
N ASP A 38 -4.34 1.32 4.79
CA ASP A 38 -5.14 0.60 5.80
C ASP A 38 -6.16 -0.37 5.19
N ILE A 39 -6.87 -1.09 6.06
CA ILE A 39 -7.88 -2.07 5.68
C ILE A 39 -8.97 -1.48 4.80
N ASP A 40 -9.43 -0.26 5.12
CA ASP A 40 -10.58 0.34 4.47
C ASP A 40 -10.21 0.88 3.09
N GLN A 41 -9.03 1.46 2.97
CA GLN A 41 -8.44 1.83 1.67
C GLN A 41 -8.23 0.60 0.78
N LEU A 42 -7.74 -0.51 1.32
CA LEU A 42 -7.61 -1.75 0.54
C LEU A 42 -8.97 -2.30 0.09
N CYS A 43 -10.01 -2.19 0.91
CA CYS A 43 -11.37 -2.57 0.51
C CYS A 43 -11.84 -1.76 -0.68
N ILE A 44 -11.56 -0.45 -0.69
CA ILE A 44 -11.91 0.48 -1.78
C ILE A 44 -11.09 0.18 -3.04
N LEU A 45 -9.77 0.01 -2.90
CA LEU A 45 -8.87 -0.24 -4.03
C LEU A 45 -9.22 -1.54 -4.76
N PHE A 46 -9.46 -2.61 -4.01
CA PHE A 46 -9.70 -3.93 -4.58
C PHE A 46 -11.18 -4.29 -4.73
N ASN A 47 -12.08 -3.42 -4.27
CA ASN A 47 -13.53 -3.65 -4.23
C ASN A 47 -13.90 -5.00 -3.59
N VAL A 48 -13.33 -5.25 -2.40
CA VAL A 48 -13.58 -6.47 -1.61
C VAL A 48 -13.93 -6.12 -0.17
N SER A 49 -14.58 -7.06 0.52
CA SER A 49 -15.04 -6.84 1.90
C SER A 49 -13.88 -6.84 2.92
N LYS A 50 -14.05 -6.13 4.05
CA LYS A 50 -13.07 -6.11 5.15
C LYS A 50 -12.65 -7.52 5.62
N PRO A 51 -13.58 -8.49 5.81
CA PRO A 51 -13.18 -9.85 6.19
C PRO A 51 -12.25 -10.53 5.17
N THR A 52 -12.40 -10.19 3.89
CA THR A 52 -11.52 -10.69 2.82
C THR A 52 -10.13 -10.08 2.93
N ILE A 53 -10.04 -8.76 3.16
CA ILE A 53 -8.75 -8.08 3.37
C ILE A 53 -8.04 -8.59 4.61
N TYR A 54 -8.73 -8.76 5.75
CA TYR A 54 -8.16 -9.35 6.95
C TYR A 54 -7.56 -10.74 6.67
N LYS A 55 -8.26 -11.59 5.92
CA LYS A 55 -7.74 -12.91 5.51
C LYS A 55 -6.49 -12.84 4.64
N TYR A 56 -6.31 -11.77 3.87
CA TYR A 56 -5.12 -11.57 3.03
C TYR A 56 -3.92 -10.99 3.78
N ILE A 57 -4.17 -10.19 4.82
CA ILE A 57 -3.11 -9.60 5.65
C ILE A 57 -2.67 -10.55 6.76
N ASP A 58 -3.59 -11.34 7.29
CA ASP A 58 -3.30 -12.35 8.31
C ASP A 58 -2.52 -13.51 7.69
N VAL A 59 -1.23 -13.58 8.01
CA VAL A 59 -0.31 -14.62 7.52
C VAL A 59 -0.67 -16.00 8.09
N SER A 60 -1.34 -16.05 9.26
CA SER A 60 -1.76 -17.32 9.88
C SER A 60 -2.99 -17.94 9.22
N SER A 61 -3.77 -17.15 8.49
CA SER A 61 -4.96 -17.64 7.78
C SER A 61 -4.57 -18.55 6.61
N ASN A 62 -5.34 -19.63 6.40
CA ASN A 62 -5.13 -20.57 5.28
C ASN A 62 -5.64 -20.04 3.92
N VAL A 63 -6.27 -18.87 3.89
CA VAL A 63 -6.82 -18.28 2.66
C VAL A 63 -5.70 -17.70 1.82
N LYS A 64 -5.49 -18.21 0.60
CA LYS A 64 -4.48 -17.69 -0.32
C LYS A 64 -4.89 -16.33 -0.90
N LEU A 65 -3.89 -15.49 -1.15
CA LEU A 65 -4.08 -14.23 -1.88
C LEU A 65 -4.53 -14.55 -3.31
N ARG A 66 -5.58 -13.87 -3.78
CA ARG A 66 -6.11 -14.12 -5.13
C ARG A 66 -5.17 -13.51 -6.18
N LYS A 67 -5.00 -14.22 -7.31
CA LYS A 67 -4.16 -13.78 -8.44
C LYS A 67 -4.45 -12.35 -8.93
N PRO A 68 -5.71 -11.88 -9.05
CA PRO A 68 -5.97 -10.50 -9.46
C PRO A 68 -5.38 -9.46 -8.51
N ILE A 69 -5.42 -9.71 -7.19
CA ILE A 69 -4.83 -8.79 -6.20
C ILE A 69 -3.31 -8.72 -6.40
N ILE A 70 -2.67 -9.89 -6.58
CA ILE A 70 -1.23 -10.00 -6.87
C ILE A 70 -0.87 -9.20 -8.14
N ILE A 71 -1.61 -9.41 -9.22
CA ILE A 71 -1.37 -8.72 -10.50
C ILE A 71 -1.52 -7.21 -10.34
N CYS A 72 -2.59 -6.73 -9.70
CA CYS A 72 -2.79 -5.30 -9.47
C CYS A 72 -1.66 -4.68 -8.62
N CYS A 73 -1.22 -5.37 -7.57
CA CYS A 73 -0.11 -4.87 -6.74
C CYS A 73 1.19 -4.77 -7.55
N ASN A 74 1.50 -5.80 -8.34
CA ASN A 74 2.70 -5.81 -9.17
C ASN A 74 2.62 -4.81 -10.33
N LEU A 75 1.44 -4.60 -10.92
CA LEU A 75 1.25 -3.57 -11.93
C LEU A 75 1.55 -2.18 -11.34
N MET A 76 1.08 -1.90 -10.12
CA MET A 76 1.41 -0.64 -9.46
C MET A 76 2.91 -0.46 -9.19
N LEU A 77 3.66 -1.54 -9.01
CA LEU A 77 5.12 -1.49 -8.85
C LEU A 77 5.86 -1.21 -10.16
N THR A 78 5.20 -1.33 -11.31
CA THR A 78 5.79 -0.95 -12.62
C THR A 78 5.71 0.54 -12.90
N PHE A 79 4.85 1.26 -12.17
CA PHE A 79 4.81 2.72 -12.22
C PHE A 79 5.97 3.29 -11.40
N ASP A 80 6.42 4.49 -11.77
CA ASP A 80 7.26 5.24 -10.87
C ASP A 80 6.49 5.61 -9.60
N ARG A 81 7.23 5.99 -8.56
CA ARG A 81 6.63 6.29 -7.25
C ARG A 81 5.58 7.39 -7.35
N GLU A 82 5.84 8.42 -8.15
CA GLU A 82 4.97 9.58 -8.24
C GLU A 82 3.64 9.22 -8.90
N ASP A 83 3.66 8.46 -10.00
CA ASP A 83 2.46 8.04 -10.70
C ASP A 83 1.65 7.04 -9.85
N ALA A 84 2.31 6.14 -9.13
CA ALA A 84 1.64 5.25 -8.17
C ALA A 84 0.96 6.03 -7.04
N GLU A 85 1.67 6.99 -6.42
CA GLU A 85 1.11 7.85 -5.36
C GLU A 85 -0.04 8.72 -5.91
N ARG A 86 0.07 9.23 -7.14
CA ARG A 86 -0.98 10.02 -7.81
C ARG A 86 -2.22 9.17 -8.09
N TYR A 87 -2.06 7.95 -8.58
CA TYR A 87 -3.16 7.01 -8.78
C TYR A 87 -3.90 6.72 -7.47
N LEU A 88 -3.15 6.41 -6.41
CA LEU A 88 -3.71 6.14 -5.09
C LEU A 88 -4.45 7.35 -4.53
N PHE A 89 -3.87 8.55 -4.65
CA PHE A 89 -4.53 9.79 -4.27
C PHE A 89 -5.85 9.97 -5.02
N GLN A 90 -5.86 9.87 -6.36
CA GLN A 90 -7.09 10.01 -7.15
C GLN A 90 -8.17 9.00 -6.76
N ARG A 91 -7.77 7.77 -6.39
CA ARG A 91 -8.71 6.71 -6.04
C ARG A 91 -9.27 6.84 -4.62
N LEU A 92 -8.51 7.43 -3.70
CA LEU A 92 -8.81 7.45 -2.27
C LEU A 92 -9.21 8.84 -1.75
N SER A 93 -8.89 9.93 -2.45
CA SER A 93 -9.10 11.32 -2.00
C SER A 93 -10.57 11.67 -1.76
N ASN A 94 -11.48 11.06 -2.51
CA ASN A 94 -12.92 11.31 -2.42
C ASN A 94 -13.64 10.33 -1.47
N THR A 95 -12.89 9.62 -0.63
CA THR A 95 -13.42 8.60 0.27
C THR A 95 -13.37 9.07 1.72
N SER A 96 -14.11 8.40 2.60
CA SER A 96 -14.05 8.66 4.04
C SER A 96 -12.71 8.28 4.69
N HIS A 97 -11.78 7.67 3.93
CA HIS A 97 -10.50 7.18 4.42
C HIS A 97 -9.36 7.94 3.72
N PRO A 98 -8.87 9.03 4.34
CA PRO A 98 -7.92 9.94 3.69
C PRO A 98 -6.62 9.24 3.34
N TRP A 99 -6.05 9.62 2.20
CA TRP A 99 -4.72 9.18 1.77
C TRP A 99 -3.65 10.19 2.20
N PRO A 100 -2.48 9.74 2.73
CA PRO A 100 -2.18 8.37 3.16
C PRO A 100 -2.92 7.99 4.45
N SER A 101 -2.99 6.69 4.78
CA SER A 101 -3.64 6.27 6.03
C SER A 101 -2.95 6.85 7.26
N ARG A 102 -3.75 7.22 8.26
CA ARG A 102 -3.28 7.59 9.60
C ARG A 102 -2.94 6.38 10.47
N SER A 103 -3.39 5.19 10.10
CA SER A 103 -3.15 3.94 10.83
C SER A 103 -2.84 2.80 9.85
N PRO A 104 -1.71 2.91 9.13
CA PRO A 104 -1.34 1.96 8.08
C PRO A 104 -1.02 0.58 8.66
N ILE A 105 -1.17 -0.44 7.81
CA ILE A 105 -0.98 -1.83 8.22
C ILE A 105 0.44 -2.09 8.70
N GLY A 106 0.59 -2.42 9.99
CA GLY A 106 1.86 -2.82 10.60
C GLY A 106 2.82 -1.67 10.91
N CYS A 107 2.28 -0.45 11.08
CA CYS A 107 2.80 0.52 12.05
C CYS A 107 2.34 0.18 13.46
#